data_AF-A0A1J5EGD0-F1
#
_entry.id   AF-A0A1J5EGD0-F1
#
_cell.length_a   1.000
_cell.length_b   1.000
_cell.length_c   1.000
_cell.angle_alpha   90.00
_cell.angle_beta   90.00
_cell.angle_gamma   90.00
#
_symmetry.space_group_name_H-M   'P 1'
#
loop_
_entity.id
_entity.type
_entity.pdbx_description
1 polymer ?
#
loop_
_entity_poly.entity_id
_entity_poly.type
_entity_poly.pdbx_seq_one_letter_code
_entity_poly.pdbx_strand_id
1 'polypeptide(L)'
;MSISLLHAIPAINFFSHCAQVVKSLRASPVMAHAVKEVADMSSLASTVVLNIVTLTEDFVESMKKAAPAASCRNIPVILDVCGAGATPFRDKKSFEILDAAHVGEDLVEIAAGLAKKRACTVVVTGKEDIVTDGARSYRVRNGVELMSQVVGTGCMAISAVVTRPDLTAEIANIQKEFGL
;
A
#
# COMPACT_ATOMS: atom_id res chain seq x y z
N MET A 1 -3.78 -20.93 -8.92
CA MET A 1 -3.23 -20.58 -7.59
C MET A 1 -4.14 -19.51 -6.99
N SER A 2 -4.64 -19.72 -5.78
CA SER A 2 -5.37 -18.71 -5.01
C SER A 2 -4.41 -17.55 -4.68
N ILE A 3 -4.72 -16.35 -5.16
CA ILE A 3 -3.95 -15.13 -4.89
C ILE A 3 -4.12 -14.81 -3.40
N SER A 4 -3.06 -14.96 -2.61
CA SER A 4 -3.05 -14.64 -1.19
C SER A 4 -2.68 -13.17 -1.02
N LEU A 5 -3.67 -12.31 -0.79
CA LEU A 5 -3.43 -10.90 -0.52
C LEU A 5 -3.27 -10.70 0.98
N LEU A 6 -2.10 -10.22 1.41
CA LEU A 6 -1.93 -9.72 2.76
C LEU A 6 -2.17 -8.22 2.77
N HIS A 7 -3.21 -7.80 3.46
CA HIS A 7 -3.31 -6.44 3.92
C HIS A 7 -2.55 -6.38 5.25
N ALA A 8 -1.28 -6.00 5.19
CA ALA A 8 -0.50 -5.77 6.39
C ALA A 8 -0.93 -4.41 6.92
N ILE A 9 -1.96 -4.44 7.78
CA ILE A 9 -2.53 -3.29 8.50
C ILE A 9 -3.39 -2.38 7.61
N PRO A 10 -4.66 -2.78 7.36
CA PRO A 10 -5.67 -1.84 6.91
C PRO A 10 -6.05 -0.83 7.99
N ALA A 11 -6.76 0.20 7.58
CA ALA A 11 -7.68 0.91 8.43
C ALA A 11 -8.58 -0.08 9.21
N ILE A 12 -8.38 -0.23 10.54
CA ILE A 12 -9.10 -1.24 11.36
C ILE A 12 -10.62 -1.24 11.10
N ASN A 13 -11.18 -0.04 10.92
CA ASN A 13 -12.60 0.17 10.75
C ASN A 13 -13.16 -0.44 9.44
N PHE A 14 -12.31 -0.84 8.49
CA PHE A 14 -12.71 -1.31 7.16
C PHE A 14 -12.24 -2.74 6.82
N PHE A 15 -11.76 -3.51 7.81
CA PHE A 15 -11.27 -4.88 7.58
C PHE A 15 -12.27 -5.77 6.86
N SER A 16 -13.53 -5.76 7.31
CA SER A 16 -14.59 -6.56 6.72
C SER A 16 -14.83 -6.18 5.27
N HIS A 17 -14.93 -4.88 4.97
CA HIS A 17 -15.18 -4.37 3.63
C HIS A 17 -14.04 -4.71 2.66
N CYS A 18 -12.79 -4.42 3.04
CA CYS A 18 -11.62 -4.79 2.24
C CYS A 18 -11.56 -6.30 2.01
N ALA A 19 -11.79 -7.12 3.03
CA ALA A 19 -11.81 -8.57 2.89
C ALA A 19 -12.93 -9.06 1.94
N GLN A 20 -14.12 -8.47 2.00
CA GLN A 20 -15.22 -8.82 1.10
C GLN A 20 -14.91 -8.46 -0.35
N VAL A 21 -14.31 -7.29 -0.61
CA VAL A 21 -13.84 -6.92 -1.96
C VAL A 21 -12.85 -7.96 -2.49
N VAL A 22 -11.84 -8.31 -1.69
CA VAL A 22 -10.82 -9.29 -2.08
C VAL A 22 -11.43 -10.65 -2.37
N LYS A 23 -12.35 -11.12 -1.51
CA LYS A 23 -13.09 -12.37 -1.74
C LYS A 23 -13.98 -12.31 -2.98
N SER A 24 -14.66 -11.19 -3.24
CA SER A 24 -15.51 -11.02 -4.41
C SER A 24 -14.71 -11.11 -5.72
N LEU A 25 -13.44 -10.73 -5.67
CA LEU A 25 -12.47 -10.83 -6.75
C LEU A 25 -11.70 -12.16 -6.77
N ARG A 26 -12.16 -13.15 -6.00
CA ARG A 26 -11.62 -14.53 -5.93
C ARG A 26 -10.18 -14.61 -5.41
N ALA A 27 -9.75 -13.62 -4.64
CA ALA A 27 -8.51 -13.66 -3.89
C ALA A 27 -8.77 -14.00 -2.41
N SER A 28 -7.70 -14.35 -1.68
CA SER A 28 -7.76 -14.69 -0.26
C SER A 28 -7.17 -13.56 0.58
N PRO A 29 -7.99 -12.82 1.35
CA PRO A 29 -7.47 -11.79 2.24
C PRO A 29 -6.89 -12.40 3.52
N VAL A 30 -5.76 -11.86 3.97
CA VAL A 30 -5.22 -12.03 5.32
C VAL A 30 -5.00 -10.65 5.92
N MET A 31 -5.34 -10.48 7.20
CA MET A 31 -5.18 -9.22 7.94
C MET A 31 -4.24 -9.44 9.12
N ALA A 32 -2.94 -9.27 8.90
CA ALA A 32 -1.93 -9.41 9.96
C ALA A 32 -1.40 -8.03 10.36
N HIS A 33 -1.44 -7.74 11.66
CA HIS A 33 -1.01 -6.46 12.20
C HIS A 33 -0.18 -6.60 13.46
N ALA A 34 -0.11 -7.79 14.06
CA ALA A 34 0.71 -7.97 15.24
C ALA A 34 2.19 -7.95 14.85
N VAL A 35 2.97 -7.10 15.50
CA VAL A 35 4.44 -6.98 15.34
C VAL A 35 5.16 -8.34 15.39
N LYS A 36 4.60 -9.31 16.12
CA LYS A 36 5.15 -10.64 16.33
C LYS A 36 4.95 -11.61 15.16
N GLU A 37 3.96 -11.39 14.29
CA GLU A 37 3.61 -12.32 13.19
C GLU A 37 3.70 -11.67 11.81
N VAL A 38 3.70 -10.33 11.74
CA VAL A 38 3.52 -9.61 10.48
C VAL A 38 4.62 -9.92 9.46
N ALA A 39 5.85 -10.17 9.91
CA ALA A 39 6.96 -10.56 9.05
C ALA A 39 6.76 -11.96 8.44
N ASP A 40 6.30 -12.91 9.24
CA ASP A 40 6.02 -14.29 8.79
C ASP A 40 4.88 -14.28 7.77
N MET A 41 3.81 -13.54 8.04
CA MET A 41 2.69 -13.40 7.11
C MET A 41 3.06 -12.69 5.83
N SER A 42 3.85 -11.61 5.93
CA SER A 42 4.32 -10.86 4.75
C SER A 42 5.17 -11.73 3.84
N SER A 43 5.94 -12.64 4.42
CA SER A 43 6.80 -13.58 3.68
C SER A 43 6.04 -14.68 2.92
N LEU A 44 4.75 -14.89 3.21
CA LEU A 44 3.90 -15.90 2.57
C LEU A 44 2.88 -15.29 1.61
N ALA A 45 2.78 -13.96 1.57
CA ALA A 45 1.82 -13.25 0.75
C ALA A 45 2.21 -13.26 -0.74
N SER A 46 1.25 -12.96 -1.62
CA SER A 46 1.52 -12.63 -3.02
C SER A 46 1.60 -11.12 -3.27
N THR A 47 1.09 -10.32 -2.34
CA THR A 47 1.21 -8.85 -2.31
C THR A 47 0.97 -8.40 -0.87
N VAL A 48 1.66 -7.35 -0.46
CA VAL A 48 1.53 -6.69 0.85
C VAL A 48 1.05 -5.26 0.63
N VAL A 49 -0.07 -4.92 1.27
CA VAL A 49 -0.55 -3.53 1.34
C VAL A 49 -0.34 -2.99 2.74
N LEU A 50 0.37 -1.88 2.85
CA LEU A 50 0.56 -1.08 4.06
C LEU A 50 -0.35 0.14 3.96
N ASN A 51 -1.25 0.35 4.92
CA ASN A 51 -2.20 1.47 4.87
C ASN A 51 -2.16 2.27 6.18
N ILE A 52 -2.03 3.60 6.07
CA ILE A 52 -1.81 4.48 7.24
C ILE A 52 -3.09 5.15 7.79
N VAL A 53 -4.29 4.73 7.38
CA VAL A 53 -5.54 5.44 7.73
C VAL A 53 -5.78 5.48 9.24
N THR A 54 -5.57 4.37 9.96
CA THR A 54 -5.72 4.29 11.44
C THR A 54 -4.36 4.15 12.12
N LEU A 55 -3.41 5.00 11.75
CA LEU A 55 -2.01 4.92 12.17
C LEU A 55 -1.81 5.01 13.69
N THR A 56 -1.03 4.09 14.23
CA THR A 56 -0.48 4.09 15.60
C THR A 56 1.02 3.78 15.53
N GLU A 57 1.76 4.01 16.61
CA GLU A 57 3.19 3.64 16.66
C GLU A 57 3.41 2.13 16.48
N ASP A 58 2.57 1.29 17.10
CA ASP A 58 2.66 -0.18 16.94
C ASP A 58 2.44 -0.64 15.49
N PHE A 59 1.59 0.10 14.75
CA PHE A 59 1.39 -0.16 13.32
C PHE A 59 2.55 0.29 12.47
N VAL A 60 3.17 1.43 12.79
CA VAL A 60 4.42 1.84 12.12
C VAL A 60 5.49 0.77 12.30
N GLU A 61 5.67 0.27 13.53
CA GLU A 61 6.65 -0.78 13.82
C GLU A 61 6.34 -2.09 13.08
N SER A 62 5.07 -2.45 12.99
CA SER A 62 4.63 -3.61 12.22
C SER A 62 4.88 -3.43 10.72
N MET A 63 4.61 -2.26 10.15
CA MET A 63 4.87 -1.94 8.73
C MET A 63 6.36 -2.00 8.42
N LYS A 64 7.22 -1.47 9.31
CA LYS A 64 8.68 -1.54 9.19
C LYS A 64 9.22 -2.97 9.20
N LYS A 65 8.49 -3.94 9.76
CA LYS A 65 8.82 -5.38 9.67
C LYS A 65 8.20 -6.07 8.47
N ALA A 66 7.00 -5.67 8.07
CA ALA A 66 6.27 -6.23 6.94
C ALA A 66 6.98 -5.98 5.62
N ALA A 67 7.37 -4.72 5.37
CA ALA A 67 7.93 -4.31 4.08
C ALA A 67 9.22 -5.08 3.74
N PRO A 68 10.25 -5.14 4.62
CA PRO A 68 11.47 -5.88 4.30
C PRO A 68 11.24 -7.38 4.15
N ALA A 69 10.35 -7.97 4.97
CA ALA A 69 10.03 -9.40 4.88
C ALA A 69 9.39 -9.79 3.55
N ALA A 70 8.53 -8.92 3.00
CA ALA A 70 7.96 -9.07 1.67
C ALA A 70 9.03 -8.87 0.57
N SER A 71 9.80 -7.78 0.66
CA SER A 71 10.85 -7.44 -0.32
C SER A 71 11.88 -8.56 -0.47
N CYS A 72 12.39 -9.14 0.63
CA CYS A 72 13.33 -10.27 0.60
C CYS A 72 12.84 -11.50 -0.19
N ARG A 73 11.54 -11.57 -0.52
CA ARG A 73 10.92 -12.66 -1.30
C ARG A 73 10.37 -12.20 -2.64
N ASN A 74 10.74 -11.00 -3.10
CA ASN A 74 10.22 -10.36 -4.31
C ASN A 74 8.69 -10.22 -4.27
N ILE A 75 8.11 -10.00 -3.08
CA ILE A 75 6.68 -9.81 -2.91
C ILE A 75 6.37 -8.31 -3.03
N PRO A 76 5.49 -7.91 -3.97
CA PRO A 76 4.97 -6.56 -4.11
C PRO A 76 4.56 -5.90 -2.81
N VAL A 77 5.14 -4.74 -2.51
CA VAL A 77 4.73 -3.88 -1.39
C VAL A 77 4.09 -2.62 -1.95
N ILE A 78 2.88 -2.32 -1.50
CA ILE A 78 2.15 -1.10 -1.81
C ILE A 78 1.94 -0.34 -0.52
N LEU A 79 2.32 0.94 -0.50
CA LEU A 79 1.95 1.84 0.57
C LEU A 79 0.81 2.76 0.12
N ASP A 80 -0.29 2.70 0.85
CA ASP A 80 -1.41 3.62 0.79
C ASP A 80 -1.24 4.70 1.87
N VAL A 81 -0.79 5.87 1.43
CA VAL A 81 -0.54 7.04 2.29
C VAL A 81 -1.78 7.92 2.49
N CYS A 82 -2.98 7.35 2.50
CA CYS A 82 -4.22 8.10 2.70
C CYS A 82 -4.15 9.05 3.92
N GLY A 83 -4.39 10.34 3.66
CA GLY A 83 -4.29 11.40 4.66
C GLY A 83 -2.88 11.94 4.91
N ALA A 84 -1.87 11.52 4.15
CA ALA A 84 -0.63 12.30 4.05
C ALA A 84 -0.95 13.73 3.59
N GLY A 85 -0.25 14.70 4.17
CA GLY A 85 -0.49 16.14 4.10
C GLY A 85 -1.50 16.66 5.12
N ALA A 86 -2.29 15.79 5.78
CA ALA A 86 -3.31 16.22 6.72
C ALA A 86 -2.74 16.55 8.12
N THR A 87 -1.68 15.85 8.56
CA THR A 87 -1.01 16.13 9.83
C THR A 87 0.49 15.86 9.75
N PRO A 88 1.33 16.60 10.50
CA PRO A 88 2.78 16.35 10.54
C PRO A 88 3.14 14.92 10.97
N PHE A 89 2.30 14.30 11.81
CA PHE A 89 2.49 12.92 12.25
C PHE A 89 2.34 11.93 11.09
N ARG A 90 1.28 12.07 10.27
CA ARG A 90 1.06 11.19 9.10
C ARG A 90 2.18 11.34 8.09
N ASP A 91 2.64 12.58 7.87
CA ASP A 91 3.75 12.85 6.95
C ASP A 91 5.00 12.15 7.45
N LYS A 92 5.45 12.50 8.66
CA LYS A 92 6.66 11.95 9.26
C LYS A 92 6.64 10.42 9.24
N LYS A 93 5.53 9.80 9.60
CA LYS A 93 5.44 8.33 9.64
C LYS A 93 5.35 7.70 8.26
N SER A 94 4.73 8.34 7.27
CA SER A 94 4.82 7.91 5.87
C SER A 94 6.29 7.88 5.44
N PHE A 95 7.05 8.93 5.74
CA PHE A 95 8.48 8.96 5.48
C PHE A 95 9.26 7.92 6.30
N GLU A 96 8.93 7.67 7.57
CA GLU A 96 9.61 6.65 8.40
C GLU A 96 9.36 5.22 7.93
N ILE A 97 8.12 4.86 7.57
CA ILE A 97 7.77 3.54 6.99
C ILE A 97 8.59 3.29 5.71
N LEU A 98 8.90 4.38 5.03
CA LEU A 98 9.58 4.40 3.75
C LEU A 98 11.01 4.90 3.82
N ASP A 99 11.59 5.07 5.02
CA ASP A 99 12.93 5.62 5.25
C ASP A 99 13.30 6.85 4.35
N ALA A 100 12.35 7.71 3.96
CA ALA A 100 12.54 8.82 3.02
C ALA A 100 12.75 10.16 3.76
N ALA A 101 13.36 11.16 3.09
CA ALA A 101 13.69 12.45 3.70
C ALA A 101 13.07 13.61 2.92
N HIS A 102 12.47 14.56 3.66
CA HIS A 102 11.96 15.89 3.28
C HIS A 102 10.57 15.98 2.60
N VAL A 103 9.81 17.05 2.93
CA VAL A 103 8.50 17.43 2.38
C VAL A 103 8.56 18.87 1.89
N GLY A 104 8.28 19.08 0.60
CA GLY A 104 8.20 20.40 -0.03
C GLY A 104 7.92 20.41 -1.55
N GLU A 105 7.61 19.26 -2.17
CA GLU A 105 7.56 19.06 -3.64
C GLU A 105 6.20 18.47 -4.10
N ASP A 106 5.94 18.39 -5.41
CA ASP A 106 4.70 17.83 -6.00
C ASP A 106 4.46 16.38 -5.50
N LEU A 107 3.22 16.02 -5.14
CA LEU A 107 2.85 14.66 -4.71
C LEU A 107 3.29 13.56 -5.68
N VAL A 108 3.30 13.83 -7.00
CA VAL A 108 3.81 12.87 -7.99
C VAL A 108 5.32 12.71 -7.88
N GLU A 109 6.06 13.79 -7.66
CA GLU A 109 7.52 13.74 -7.49
C GLU A 109 7.90 13.10 -6.16
N ILE A 110 7.17 13.40 -5.09
CA ILE A 110 7.32 12.73 -3.80
C ILE A 110 7.07 11.24 -3.97
N ALA A 111 5.94 10.85 -4.56
CA ALA A 111 5.58 9.45 -4.76
C ALA A 111 6.57 8.73 -5.69
N ALA A 112 7.06 9.38 -6.73
CA ALA A 112 8.02 8.79 -7.68
C ALA A 112 9.43 8.70 -7.09
N GLY A 113 9.90 9.74 -6.41
CA GLY A 113 11.16 9.73 -5.68
C GLY A 113 11.16 8.67 -4.59
N LEU A 114 10.03 8.53 -3.91
CA LEU A 114 9.77 7.49 -2.94
C LEU A 114 9.79 6.08 -3.56
N ALA A 115 9.05 5.88 -4.66
CA ALA A 115 8.99 4.63 -5.40
C ALA A 115 10.38 4.24 -5.92
N LYS A 116 11.19 5.19 -6.42
CA LYS A 116 12.59 4.96 -6.82
C LYS A 116 13.47 4.57 -5.63
N LYS A 117 13.40 5.34 -4.52
CA LYS A 117 14.27 5.14 -3.35
C LYS A 117 14.02 3.79 -2.65
N ARG A 118 12.79 3.28 -2.78
CA ARG A 118 12.33 2.07 -2.10
C ARG A 118 11.90 0.95 -3.03
N ALA A 119 12.16 1.12 -4.33
CA ALA A 119 11.83 0.20 -5.41
C ALA A 119 10.48 -0.50 -5.17
N CYS A 120 9.46 0.30 -4.92
CA CYS A 120 8.10 -0.16 -4.69
C CYS A 120 7.13 0.63 -5.55
N THR A 121 5.92 0.12 -5.70
CA THR A 121 4.84 0.93 -6.28
C THR A 121 4.14 1.70 -5.18
N VAL A 122 4.11 3.01 -5.34
CA VAL A 122 3.44 3.92 -4.41
C VAL A 122 2.09 4.27 -4.98
N VAL A 123 1.05 4.19 -4.14
CA VAL A 123 -0.28 4.66 -4.49
C VAL A 123 -0.67 5.75 -3.50
N VAL A 124 -0.89 6.96 -4.03
CA VAL A 124 -1.42 8.09 -3.27
C VAL A 124 -2.87 8.29 -3.68
N THR A 125 -3.82 8.01 -2.79
CA THR A 125 -5.25 8.17 -3.11
C THR A 125 -5.75 9.57 -2.75
N GLY A 126 -6.62 10.14 -3.58
CA GLY A 126 -7.16 11.49 -3.38
C GLY A 126 -8.34 11.81 -4.31
N LYS A 127 -8.52 13.09 -4.67
CA LYS A 127 -9.47 13.47 -5.74
C LYS A 127 -9.08 12.84 -7.09
N GLU A 128 -7.78 12.69 -7.30
CA GLU A 128 -7.18 11.85 -8.31
C GLU A 128 -6.22 10.92 -7.58
N ASP A 129 -6.15 9.65 -7.99
CA ASP A 129 -5.16 8.74 -7.44
C ASP A 129 -3.88 8.82 -8.27
N ILE A 130 -2.73 8.79 -7.60
CA ILE A 130 -1.41 8.73 -8.23
C ILE A 130 -0.87 7.33 -8.00
N VAL A 131 -0.47 6.67 -9.08
CA VAL A 131 0.21 5.37 -9.05
C VAL A 131 1.57 5.54 -9.71
N THR A 132 2.65 5.24 -9.02
CA THR A 132 3.99 5.37 -9.58
C THR A 132 4.91 4.26 -9.13
N ASP A 133 5.71 3.79 -10.08
CA ASP A 133 6.79 2.84 -9.86
C ASP A 133 8.16 3.53 -9.76
N GLY A 134 8.16 4.86 -9.79
CA GLY A 134 9.35 5.69 -9.78
C GLY A 134 9.88 6.03 -11.17
N ALA A 135 9.75 5.16 -12.16
CA ALA A 135 10.10 5.44 -13.55
C ALA A 135 8.93 6.06 -14.34
N ARG A 136 7.72 5.57 -14.06
CA ARG A 136 6.46 5.91 -14.70
C ARG A 136 5.46 6.29 -13.63
N SER A 137 4.67 7.33 -13.91
CA SER A 137 3.63 7.80 -13.01
C SER A 137 2.32 7.95 -13.78
N TYR A 138 1.23 7.48 -13.18
CA TYR A 138 -0.10 7.52 -13.73
C TYR A 138 -1.03 8.29 -12.79
N ARG A 139 -1.92 9.08 -13.38
CA ARG A 139 -3.02 9.73 -12.67
C ARG A 139 -4.31 9.00 -13.02
N VAL A 140 -4.96 8.43 -12.03
CA VAL A 140 -6.24 7.75 -12.17
C VAL A 140 -7.34 8.73 -11.78
N ARG A 141 -8.17 9.10 -12.77
CA ARG A 141 -9.28 10.05 -12.64
C ARG A 141 -10.62 9.33 -12.75
N ASN A 142 -10.73 8.20 -12.06
CA ASN A 142 -11.97 7.45 -11.95
C ASN A 142 -12.70 7.82 -10.66
N GLY A 143 -13.96 7.37 -10.58
CA GLY A 143 -14.82 7.55 -9.42
C GLY A 143 -16.00 8.46 -9.70
N VAL A 144 -16.90 8.54 -8.73
CA VAL A 144 -18.05 9.44 -8.74
C VAL A 144 -18.09 10.18 -7.41
N GLU A 145 -18.67 11.37 -7.40
CA GLU A 145 -18.73 12.22 -6.21
C GLU A 145 -19.37 11.50 -5.00
N LEU A 146 -20.31 10.58 -5.25
CA LEU A 146 -20.94 9.74 -4.24
C LEU A 146 -19.94 8.88 -3.44
N MET A 147 -18.77 8.54 -4.00
CA MET A 147 -17.75 7.76 -3.28
C MET A 147 -17.19 8.51 -2.07
N SER A 148 -17.23 9.85 -2.07
CA SER A 148 -16.85 10.67 -0.91
C SER A 148 -17.86 10.57 0.24
N GLN A 149 -19.08 10.09 -0.03
CA GLN A 149 -20.16 9.91 0.95
C GLN A 149 -20.12 8.53 1.63
N VAL A 150 -19.23 7.63 1.19
CA VAL A 150 -19.05 6.30 1.76
C VAL A 150 -17.63 6.16 2.27
N VAL A 151 -17.49 6.07 3.60
CA VAL A 151 -16.16 5.96 4.22
C VAL A 151 -15.51 4.62 3.85
N GLY A 152 -14.21 4.63 3.55
CA GLY A 152 -13.44 3.42 3.24
C GLY A 152 -13.43 3.00 1.77
N THR A 153 -14.08 3.76 0.87
CA THR A 153 -14.06 3.50 -0.58
C THR A 153 -12.66 3.47 -1.16
N GLY A 154 -11.75 4.34 -0.70
CA GLY A 154 -10.33 4.29 -1.09
C GLY A 154 -9.63 2.99 -0.65
N CYS A 155 -9.83 2.56 0.59
CA CYS A 155 -9.25 1.30 1.10
C CYS A 155 -9.83 0.06 0.39
N MET A 156 -11.09 0.11 -0.01
CA MET A 156 -11.71 -0.92 -0.84
C MET A 156 -11.14 -0.92 -2.26
N ALA A 157 -10.91 0.27 -2.84
CA ALA A 157 -10.32 0.40 -4.16
C ALA A 157 -8.89 -0.15 -4.20
N ILE A 158 -8.04 0.18 -3.22
CA ILE A 158 -6.68 -0.38 -3.17
C ILE A 158 -6.74 -1.90 -3.03
N SER A 159 -7.65 -2.42 -2.19
CA SER A 159 -7.89 -3.86 -2.03
C SER A 159 -8.29 -4.53 -3.34
N ALA A 160 -9.06 -3.85 -4.21
CA ALA A 160 -9.42 -4.39 -5.51
C ALA A 160 -8.23 -4.40 -6.47
N VAL A 161 -7.48 -3.30 -6.53
CA VAL A 161 -6.33 -3.11 -7.42
C VAL A 161 -5.29 -4.21 -7.20
N VAL A 162 -4.97 -4.53 -5.96
CA VAL A 162 -3.95 -5.53 -5.60
C VAL A 162 -4.34 -6.99 -5.79
N THR A 163 -5.60 -7.28 -6.14
CA THR A 163 -6.03 -8.65 -6.46
C THR A 163 -5.73 -9.05 -7.90
N ARG A 164 -5.24 -8.10 -8.71
CA ARG A 164 -4.91 -8.32 -10.12
C ARG A 164 -3.51 -8.95 -10.27
N PRO A 165 -3.40 -10.21 -10.73
CA PRO A 165 -2.11 -10.88 -10.89
C PRO A 165 -1.17 -10.17 -11.87
N ASP A 166 -1.72 -9.58 -12.92
CA ASP A 166 -0.97 -8.84 -13.94
C ASP A 166 -0.31 -7.60 -13.35
N LEU A 167 -1.05 -6.87 -12.51
CA LEU A 167 -0.54 -5.70 -11.82
C LEU A 167 0.46 -6.11 -10.73
N THR A 168 0.15 -7.13 -9.94
CA THR A 168 1.08 -7.71 -8.95
C THR A 168 2.39 -8.14 -9.62
N ALA A 169 2.33 -8.81 -10.77
CA ALA A 169 3.52 -9.23 -11.52
C ALA A 169 4.29 -8.05 -12.12
N GLU A 170 3.60 -7.02 -12.63
CA GLU A 170 4.24 -5.81 -13.11
C GLU A 170 4.97 -5.08 -11.96
N ILE A 171 4.30 -4.92 -10.81
CA ILE A 171 4.93 -4.37 -9.60
C ILE A 171 6.15 -5.20 -9.23
N ALA A 172 6.03 -6.54 -9.11
CA ALA A 172 7.16 -7.41 -8.76
C ALA A 172 8.34 -7.29 -9.74
N ASN A 173 8.08 -7.21 -11.04
CA ASN A 173 9.11 -7.04 -12.06
C ASN A 173 9.85 -5.72 -11.94
N ILE A 174 9.12 -4.63 -11.69
CA ILE A 174 9.70 -3.32 -11.39
C ILE A 174 10.60 -3.44 -10.16
N GLN A 175 10.11 -4.00 -9.05
CA GLN A 175 10.92 -4.13 -7.82
C GLN A 175 12.22 -4.92 -8.06
N LYS A 176 12.14 -6.00 -8.86
CA LYS A 176 13.29 -6.83 -9.22
C LYS A 176 14.30 -6.11 -10.11
N GLU A 177 13.85 -5.30 -11.07
CA GLU A 177 14.73 -4.49 -11.95
C GLU A 177 15.60 -3.51 -11.14
N PHE A 178 15.09 -3.07 -9.99
CA PHE A 178 15.81 -2.19 -9.06
C PHE A 178 16.52 -2.92 -7.91
N GLY A 179 16.61 -4.26 -7.93
CA GLY A 179 17.44 -5.04 -7.01
C GLY A 179 16.89 -5.24 -5.59
N LEU A 180 15.56 -5.35 -5.45
CA LEU A 180 14.90 -5.72 -4.20
C LEU A 180 14.51 -7.19 -4.12
#